data_AF-A0A952KF11-F1
#
_entry.id   AF-A0A952KF11-F1
#
_cell.length_a   1.000
_cell.length_b   1.000
_cell.length_c   1.000
_cell.angle_alpha   90.00
_cell.angle_beta   90.00
_cell.angle_gamma   90.00
#
_symmetry.space_group_name_H-M   'P 1'
#
loop_
_entity.id
_entity.type
_entity.pdbx_description
1 polymer ?
#
loop_
_entity_poly.entity_id
_entity_poly.type
_entity_poly.pdbx_seq_one_letter_code
_entity_poly.pdbx_strand_id
1 'polypeptide(L)'
;MTLPDGSPSLNRRHIVAGVAGMGLSVVLRPAAAQANELAAAVAAYTQGAPVRAGKVKLDVAELVDNGNVVPITVTAESPMTVADHVKTI
;
A
#
# COMPACT_ATOMS: atom_id res chain seq x y z
N MET A 1 -43.53 32.26 -36.54
CA MET A 1 -44.39 31.63 -35.52
C MET A 1 -44.23 30.14 -35.71
N THR A 2 -43.48 29.35 -34.94
CA THR A 2 -42.96 29.44 -33.56
C THR A 2 -41.75 28.50 -33.45
N LEU A 3 -40.73 28.88 -32.69
CA LEU A 3 -39.66 27.99 -32.23
C LEU A 3 -40.24 27.00 -31.21
N PRO A 4 -39.96 25.68 -31.26
CA PRO A 4 -40.18 24.81 -30.12
C PRO A 4 -38.95 24.88 -29.20
N ASP A 5 -39.07 25.64 -28.12
CA ASP A 5 -38.16 25.63 -26.99
C ASP A 5 -38.24 24.27 -26.27
N GLY A 6 -37.39 23.33 -26.69
CA GLY A 6 -37.22 22.04 -26.02
C GLY A 6 -36.04 22.08 -25.06
N SER A 7 -36.13 22.85 -23.97
CA SER A 7 -35.14 22.79 -22.89
C SER A 7 -35.01 21.33 -22.43
N PRO A 8 -33.80 20.77 -22.25
CA PRO A 8 -33.64 19.40 -21.78
C PRO A 8 -34.25 19.30 -20.38
N SER A 9 -35.48 18.79 -20.29
CA SER A 9 -36.18 18.70 -19.01
C SER A 9 -35.43 17.70 -18.14
N LEU A 10 -34.71 18.21 -17.14
CA LEU A 10 -34.03 17.41 -16.14
C LEU A 10 -35.08 16.59 -15.39
N ASN A 11 -35.27 15.35 -15.86
CA ASN A 11 -36.28 14.45 -15.34
C ASN A 11 -35.89 14.06 -13.91
N ARG A 12 -36.82 14.17 -12.95
CA ARG A 12 -36.58 13.88 -11.52
C ARG A 12 -35.95 12.49 -11.31
N ARG A 13 -36.26 11.55 -12.20
CA ARG A 13 -35.67 10.20 -12.23
C ARG A 13 -34.16 10.20 -12.48
N HIS A 14 -33.65 11.08 -13.35
CA HIS A 14 -32.21 11.23 -13.57
C HIS A 14 -31.51 11.88 -12.37
N ILE A 15 -32.21 12.77 -11.66
CA ILE A 15 -31.68 13.35 -10.41
C ILE A 15 -31.57 12.28 -9.33
N VAL A 16 -32.62 11.46 -9.14
CA VAL A 16 -32.61 10.35 -8.18
C VAL A 16 -31.55 9.31 -8.54
N ALA A 17 -31.44 8.93 -9.81
CA ALA A 17 -30.41 8.01 -10.28
C ALA A 17 -28.99 8.58 -10.11
N GLY A 18 -28.81 9.88 -10.35
CA GLY A 18 -27.54 10.58 -10.14
C GLY A 18 -27.12 10.61 -8.68
N VAL A 19 -28.04 10.94 -7.76
CA VAL A 19 -27.77 10.93 -6.32
C VAL A 19 -27.51 9.52 -5.81
N ALA A 20 -28.29 8.53 -6.25
CA ALA A 20 -28.07 7.13 -5.89
C ALA A 20 -26.72 6.60 -6.43
N GLY A 21 -26.36 6.95 -7.67
CA GLY A 21 -25.08 6.58 -8.28
C GLY A 21 -23.89 7.23 -7.57
N MET A 22 -24.01 8.50 -7.16
CA MET A 22 -22.99 9.19 -6.36
C MET A 22 -22.88 8.61 -4.94
N GLY A 23 -24.01 8.22 -4.34
CA GLY A 23 -24.02 7.52 -3.05
C GLY A 23 -23.34 6.15 -3.14
N LEU A 24 -23.63 5.38 -4.19
CA LEU A 24 -23.02 4.07 -4.42
C LEU A 24 -21.52 4.16 -4.65
N SER A 25 -21.02 5.19 -5.34
CA SER A 25 -19.58 5.34 -5.62
C SER A 25 -18.75 5.69 -4.39
N VAL A 26 -19.37 6.26 -3.35
CA VAL A 26 -18.72 6.48 -2.04
C VAL A 26 -18.66 5.19 -1.21
N VAL A 27 -19.66 4.31 -1.35
CA VAL A 27 -19.73 3.03 -0.62
C VAL A 27 -18.91 1.95 -1.31
N LEU A 28 -18.97 1.83 -2.63
CA LEU A 28 -18.19 0.88 -3.44
C LEU A 28 -16.85 1.48 -3.88
N ARG A 29 -16.14 2.13 -2.94
CA ARG A 29 -14.78 2.57 -3.21
C ARG A 29 -13.89 1.34 -3.38
N PRO A 30 -13.15 1.23 -4.50
CA PRO A 30 -12.18 0.15 -4.65
C PRO A 30 -11.17 0.27 -3.51
N ALA A 31 -11.09 -0.77 -2.68
CA ALA A 31 -10.08 -0.87 -1.65
C ALA A 31 -8.73 -1.04 -2.36
N ALA A 32 -7.95 0.04 -2.43
CA ALA A 32 -6.56 -0.06 -2.88
C ALA A 32 -5.80 -0.86 -1.81
N ALA A 33 -5.22 -2.00 -2.21
CA ALA A 33 -4.31 -2.73 -1.34
C ALA A 33 -3.16 -1.79 -0.94
N GLN A 34 -2.91 -1.64 0.36
CA GLN A 34 -1.89 -0.77 0.95
C GLN A 34 -0.47 -1.26 0.63
N ALA A 35 -0.05 -1.16 -0.62
CA ALA A 35 1.35 -1.40 -1.01
C ALA A 35 2.27 -0.21 -0.62
N ASN A 36 1.69 0.93 -0.25
CA ASN A 36 2.45 2.17 0.01
C ASN A 36 3.03 2.27 1.43
N GLU A 37 2.46 1.59 2.43
CA GLU A 37 2.87 1.74 3.83
C GLU A 37 4.27 1.17 4.08
N LEU A 38 4.56 0.01 3.50
CA LEU A 38 5.91 -0.58 3.57
C LEU A 38 6.95 0.33 2.91
N ALA A 39 6.65 0.86 1.72
CA ALA A 39 7.56 1.76 1.02
C ALA A 39 7.81 3.04 1.83
N ALA A 40 6.78 3.61 2.45
CA ALA A 40 6.90 4.77 3.32
C ALA A 40 7.74 4.48 4.58
N ALA A 41 7.53 3.32 5.22
CA ALA A 41 8.28 2.90 6.39
C ALA A 41 9.78 2.69 6.06
N VAL A 42 10.08 2.05 4.92
CA VAL A 42 11.47 1.88 4.45
C VAL A 42 12.12 3.22 4.16
N ALA A 43 11.42 4.15 3.49
CA ALA A 43 11.94 5.49 3.22
C ALA A 43 12.22 6.27 4.53
N ALA A 44 11.31 6.17 5.50
CA ALA A 44 11.48 6.78 6.81
C ALA A 44 12.65 6.18 7.60
N TYR A 45 12.83 4.85 7.59
CA TYR A 45 13.95 4.22 8.28
C TYR A 45 15.30 4.54 7.63
N THR A 46 15.36 4.50 6.29
CA THR A 46 16.60 4.72 5.53
C THR A 46 17.01 6.18 5.43
N GLN A 47 16.12 7.13 5.76
CA GLN A 47 16.37 8.58 5.69
C GLN A 47 16.90 9.02 4.31
N GLY A 48 16.44 8.37 3.24
CA GLY A 48 16.86 8.65 1.86
C GLY A 48 18.18 8.00 1.43
N ALA A 49 18.81 7.16 2.26
CA ALA A 49 19.97 6.39 1.86
C ALA A 49 19.60 5.34 0.79
N PRO A 50 20.48 5.07 -0.21
CA PRO A 50 20.21 4.08 -1.23
C PRO A 50 20.21 2.66 -0.64
N VAL A 51 19.09 1.95 -0.80
CA VAL A 51 18.95 0.54 -0.39
C VAL A 51 19.62 -0.36 -1.43
N ARG A 52 20.49 -1.27 -0.97
CA ARG A 52 21.19 -2.23 -1.82
C ARG A 52 20.69 -3.63 -1.50
N ALA A 53 20.38 -4.41 -2.53
CA ALA A 53 20.02 -5.81 -2.38
C ALA A 53 21.27 -6.66 -2.07
N GLY A 54 21.08 -7.74 -1.31
CA GLY A 54 22.13 -8.70 -0.95
C GLY A 54 22.72 -8.47 0.44
N LYS A 55 23.73 -9.29 0.79
CA LYS A 55 24.42 -9.33 2.10
C LYS A 55 23.56 -9.65 3.33
N VAL A 56 22.23 -9.66 3.24
CA VAL A 56 21.35 -10.03 4.36
C VAL A 56 20.57 -11.29 4.00
N LYS A 57 20.66 -12.31 4.85
CA LYS A 57 19.86 -13.54 4.78
C LYS A 57 18.84 -13.53 5.92
N LEU A 58 17.58 -13.75 5.58
CA LEU A 58 16.48 -13.94 6.51
C LEU A 58 16.04 -15.40 6.44
N ASP A 59 16.14 -16.11 7.57
CA ASP A 59 15.72 -17.49 7.70
C ASP A 59 14.50 -17.55 8.63
N VAL A 60 13.40 -18.14 8.16
CA VAL A 60 12.11 -18.20 8.86
C VAL A 60 11.62 -19.63 8.79
N ALA A 61 11.16 -20.18 9.93
CA ALA A 61 10.61 -21.53 9.98
C ALA A 61 9.38 -21.68 9.06
N GLU A 62 9.39 -22.74 8.24
CA GLU A 62 8.32 -23.04 7.27
C GLU A 62 7.00 -23.46 7.94
N LEU A 63 7.11 -24.21 9.04
CA LEU A 63 5.96 -24.66 9.82
C LEU A 63 6.16 -24.29 11.29
N VAL A 64 5.11 -23.75 11.89
CA VAL A 64 5.10 -23.39 13.31
C VAL A 64 3.94 -24.14 13.98
N ASP A 65 4.30 -25.02 14.91
CA ASP A 65 3.33 -25.88 15.62
C ASP A 65 2.57 -25.11 16.72
N ASN A 66 3.15 -23.99 17.21
CA ASN A 66 2.55 -23.12 18.21
C ASN A 66 2.61 -21.65 17.75
N GLY A 67 1.48 -21.05 17.41
CA GLY A 67 1.37 -19.67 16.88
C GLY A 67 1.79 -18.53 17.84
N ASN A 68 2.34 -18.86 19.01
CA ASN A 68 2.81 -17.86 19.99
C ASN A 68 4.23 -17.36 19.71
N VAL A 69 5.08 -18.17 19.05
CA VAL A 69 6.47 -17.80 18.75
C VAL A 69 6.86 -18.33 17.38
N VAL A 70 7.36 -17.45 16.53
CA VAL A 70 7.96 -17.80 15.25
C VAL A 70 9.46 -17.51 15.32
N PRO A 71 10.34 -18.52 15.20
CA PRO A 71 11.77 -18.30 15.18
C PRO A 71 12.19 -17.67 13.85
N ILE A 72 12.93 -16.56 13.94
CA ILE A 72 13.49 -15.82 12.81
C ILE A 72 14.99 -15.65 13.06
N THR A 73 15.80 -15.96 12.06
CA THR A 73 17.25 -15.72 12.08
C THR A 73 17.63 -14.70 11.01
N VAL A 74 18.33 -13.65 11.41
CA VAL A 74 18.87 -12.62 10.51
C VAL A 74 20.39 -12.77 10.47
N THR A 75 20.97 -12.93 9.28
CA THR A 75 22.42 -12.99 9.08
C THR A 75 22.87 -11.89 8.15
N ALA A 76 23.84 -11.08 8.56
CA ALA A 76 24.44 -10.03 7.74
C ALA A 76 25.89 -10.41 7.38
N GLU A 77 26.17 -10.51 6.09
CA GLU A 77 27.49 -10.77 5.54
C GLU A 77 28.32 -9.49 5.55
N SER A 78 29.39 -9.51 6.34
CA SER A 78 30.26 -8.35 6.56
C SER A 78 31.66 -8.83 6.91
N PRO A 79 32.73 -8.24 6.32
CA PRO A 79 34.11 -8.54 6.70
C PRO A 79 34.49 -7.95 8.07
N MET A 80 33.59 -7.19 8.71
CA MET A 80 33.76 -6.59 10.04
C MET A 80 35.03 -5.74 10.16
N THR A 81 35.29 -4.96 9.12
CA THR A 81 36.38 -3.97 9.10
C THR A 81 35.85 -2.61 9.54
N VAL A 82 36.74 -1.69 9.91
CA VAL A 82 36.34 -0.31 10.28
C VAL A 82 35.52 0.37 9.17
N ALA A 83 35.83 0.07 7.90
CA ALA A 83 35.13 0.63 6.75
C ALA A 83 33.86 -0.13 6.34
N ASP A 84 33.78 -1.44 6.59
CA ASP A 84 32.66 -2.32 6.20
C ASP A 84 32.30 -3.25 7.37
N HIS A 85 31.37 -2.79 8.21
CA HIS A 85 30.83 -3.50 9.36
C HIS A 85 29.34 -3.19 9.55
N VAL A 86 28.64 -4.10 10.23
CA VAL A 86 27.23 -3.93 10.63
C VAL A 86 27.14 -2.93 11.77
N LYS A 87 26.29 -1.91 11.61
CA LYS A 87 26.08 -0.86 12.63
C LYS A 87 24.80 -1.05 13.43
N THR A 88 23.72 -1.49 12.77
CA THR A 88 22.38 -1.61 13.36
C THR A 88 21.59 -2.66 12.58
N ILE A 89 20.69 -3.37 13.28
CA ILE A 89 19.74 -4.36 12.75
C ILE A 89 18.35 -3.97 13.23
#